data_AF-A0A355DLD1-F1
#
_entry.id   AF-A0A355DLD1-F1
#
_cell.length_a   1.000
_cell.length_b   1.000
_cell.length_c   1.000
_cell.angle_alpha   90.00
_cell.angle_beta   90.00
_cell.angle_gamma   90.00
#
_symmetry.space_group_name_H-M   'P 1'
#
loop_
_entity.id
_entity.type
_entity.pdbx_description
1 polymer ?
#
loop_
_entity_poly.entity_id
_entity_poly.type
_entity_poly.pdbx_seq_one_letter_code
_entity_poly.pdbx_strand_id
1 'polypeptide(L)' 'LIRGVRQATKLLLSGMDSLHARTLTRHKSEANFKRYAKRALTAAAERAFYQAIGEEPPTV' A
#
# COMPACT_ATOMS: atom_id res chain seq x y z
N LEU A 1 -11.87 14.58 -1.04
CA LEU A 1 -11.22 13.60 -0.13
C LEU A 1 -9.82 13.22 -0.64
N ILE A 2 -8.85 14.15 -0.66
CA ILE A 2 -7.49 13.87 -1.16
C ILE A 2 -6.47 13.71 -0.02
N ARG A 3 -6.71 14.30 1.17
CA ARG A 3 -5.76 14.21 2.30
C ARG A 3 -5.64 12.79 2.88
N GLY A 4 -6.76 12.07 3.09
CA GLY A 4 -6.77 10.77 3.78
C GLY A 4 -6.07 9.60 3.07
N VAL A 5 -5.95 9.63 1.74
CA VAL A 5 -5.41 8.52 0.94
C VAL A 5 -3.92 8.30 1.21
N ARG A 6 -3.14 9.38 1.31
CA ARG A 6 -1.69 9.30 1.56
C ARG A 6 -1.38 8.74 2.95
N GLN A 7 -2.23 9.00 3.95
CA GLN A 7 -2.06 8.42 5.28
C GLN A 7 -2.35 6.93 5.26
N ALA A 8 -3.38 6.50 4.52
CA ALA A 8 -3.75 5.10 4.45
C ALA A 8 -2.67 4.22 3.83
N THR A 9 -2.04 4.69 2.74
CA THR A 9 -0.90 3.99 2.13
C THR A 9 0.26 3.82 3.11
N LYS A 10 0.58 4.84 3.93
CA LYS A 10 1.64 4.73 4.95
C LYS A 10 1.34 3.67 6.00
N LEU A 11 0.09 3.61 6.47
CA LEU A 11 -0.34 2.59 7.44
C LEU A 11 -0.18 1.18 6.87
N LEU A 12 -0.61 0.98 5.63
CA LEU A 12 -0.47 -0.31 4.94
C LEU A 12 1.01 -0.72 4.78
N LEU A 13 1.87 0.23 4.40
CA LEU A 13 3.31 -0.03 4.27
C LEU A 13 4.00 -0.30 5.62
N SER A 14 3.41 0.12 6.73
CA SER A 14 3.87 -0.25 8.08
C SER A 14 3.39 -1.63 8.55
N GLY A 15 2.68 -2.38 7.69
CA GLY A 15 2.14 -3.71 8.00
C GLY A 15 0.74 -3.69 8.63
N MET A 16 0.08 -2.53 8.70
CA MET A 16 -1.29 -2.46 9.21
C MET A 16 -2.27 -3.14 8.26
N ASP A 17 -3.20 -3.91 8.83
CA ASP A 17 -4.27 -4.52 8.06
C ASP A 17 -5.15 -3.47 7.34
N SER A 18 -5.64 -3.85 6.16
CA SER A 18 -6.38 -3.00 5.26
C SER A 18 -7.73 -2.51 5.82
N LEU A 19 -8.42 -3.33 6.61
CA LEU A 19 -9.68 -2.94 7.25
C LEU A 19 -9.41 -1.85 8.29
N HIS A 20 -8.40 -2.04 9.13
CA HIS A 20 -8.03 -1.06 10.16
C HIS A 20 -7.56 0.27 9.55
N ALA A 21 -6.68 0.22 8.55
CA ALA A 21 -6.24 1.41 7.84
C ALA A 21 -7.40 2.17 7.17
N ARG A 22 -8.37 1.44 6.59
CA ARG A 22 -9.57 2.02 5.98
C ARG A 22 -10.47 2.70 7.00
N THR A 23 -10.69 2.06 8.15
CA THR A 23 -11.52 2.57 9.25
C THR A 23 -10.92 3.86 9.81
N LEU A 24 -9.61 3.87 10.12
CA LEU A 24 -8.92 5.05 10.66
C LEU A 24 -8.94 6.24 9.70
N THR A 25 -8.87 5.97 8.41
CA THR A 25 -8.88 7.01 7.37
C THR A 25 -10.27 7.35 6.84
N ARG A 26 -11.32 6.75 7.42
CA ARG A 26 -12.75 7.00 7.12
C ARG A 26 -13.13 6.81 5.65
N HIS A 27 -12.49 5.84 4.98
CA HIS A 27 -12.83 5.50 3.59
C HIS A 27 -14.09 4.62 3.54
N LYS A 28 -15.15 5.12 2.91
CA LYS A 28 -16.43 4.40 2.80
C LYS A 28 -16.37 3.19 1.87
N SER A 29 -15.66 3.30 0.74
CA SER A 29 -15.57 2.25 -0.28
C SER A 29 -14.27 1.46 -0.16
N GLU A 30 -14.39 0.17 0.09
CA GLU A 30 -13.26 -0.76 0.08
C GLU A 30 -12.62 -0.89 -1.31
N ALA A 31 -13.43 -0.96 -2.37
CA ALA A 31 -12.93 -1.05 -3.74
C ALA A 31 -12.07 0.16 -4.11
N ASN A 32 -12.52 1.38 -3.77
CA ASN A 32 -11.72 2.59 -3.99
C ASN A 32 -10.45 2.58 -3.15
N PHE A 33 -10.55 2.16 -1.88
CA PHE A 33 -9.40 2.05 -0.99
C PHE A 33 -8.30 1.14 -1.55
N LYS A 34 -8.67 -0.09 -1.95
CA LYS A 34 -7.76 -1.07 -2.56
C LYS A 34 -7.13 -0.52 -3.84
N ARG A 35 -7.92 0.13 -4.71
CA ARG A 35 -7.43 0.71 -5.97
C ARG A 35 -6.34 1.77 -5.74
N TYR A 36 -6.52 2.65 -4.75
CA TYR A 36 -5.51 3.68 -4.45
C TYR A 36 -4.24 3.12 -3.83
N ALA A 37 -4.36 2.11 -2.96
CA ALA A 37 -3.21 1.49 -2.31
C ALA A 37 -2.37 0.59 -3.25
N LYS A 38 -3.01 0.04 -4.30
CA LYS A 38 -2.43 -0.98 -5.19
C LYS A 38 -1.02 -0.62 -5.68
N ARG A 39 -0.82 0.56 -6.26
CA ARG A 39 0.48 0.92 -6.86
C ARG A 39 1.62 0.91 -5.84
N ALA A 40 1.40 1.50 -4.67
CA ALA A 40 2.42 1.58 -3.62
C ALA A 40 2.69 0.21 -2.98
N LEU A 41 1.63 -0.59 -2.77
CA LEU A 41 1.75 -1.95 -2.27
C LEU A 41 2.48 -2.87 -3.25
N THR A 42 2.17 -2.79 -4.54
CA THR A 42 2.87 -3.56 -5.58
C THR A 42 4.36 -3.21 -5.60
N ALA A 43 4.71 -1.92 -5.60
CA ALA A 43 6.10 -1.49 -5.58
C ALA A 43 6.84 -1.94 -4.29
N ALA A 44 6.16 -1.95 -3.14
CA ALA A 44 6.74 -2.45 -1.89
C ALA A 44 6.93 -3.97 -1.90
N ALA A 45 5.94 -4.71 -2.42
CA ALA A 45 6.00 -6.17 -2.57
C ALA A 45 7.11 -6.59 -3.53
N GLU A 46 7.26 -5.89 -4.65
CA GLU A 46 8.33 -6.12 -5.63
C GLU A 46 9.71 -5.92 -5.01
N ARG A 47 9.93 -4.81 -4.30
CA ARG A 47 11.19 -4.58 -3.57
C ARG A 47 11.47 -5.66 -2.54
N ALA A 48 10.46 -6.05 -1.75
CA ALA A 48 10.60 -7.09 -0.74
C ALA A 48 10.94 -8.45 -1.37
N PHE A 49 10.35 -8.76 -2.53
CA PHE A 49 10.65 -9.97 -3.30
C PHE A 49 12.13 -9.99 -3.74
N TYR A 50 12.61 -8.94 -4.40
CA TYR A 50 14.00 -8.86 -4.88
C TYR A 50 15.02 -8.88 -3.73
N GLN A 51 14.72 -8.20 -2.62
CA GLN A 51 15.53 -8.27 -1.40
C GLN A 51 15.60 -9.70 -0.82
N ALA A 52 14.49 -10.44 -0.83
CA ALA A 52 14.43 -11.79 -0.27
C ALA A 52 15.25 -12.80 -1.09
N ILE A 53 15.40 -12.59 -2.39
CA ILE A 53 16.19 -13.45 -3.28
C ILE A 53 17.63 -12.95 -3.50
N GLY A 54 17.99 -11.79 -2.95
CA GLY A 54 19.32 -11.21 -3.09
C GLY A 54 19.63 -10.61 -4.46
N GLU A 55 18.60 -10.21 -5.21
CA GLU A 55 18.71 -9.62 -6.56
C GLU A 55 18.28 -8.15 -6.55
N GLU A 56 18.60 -7.42 -7.63
CA GLU A 56 18.10 -6.07 -7.88
C GLU A 56 16.85 -6.09 -8.77
N PRO A 57 15.85 -5.24 -8.50
CA PRO A 57 14.70 -5.11 -9.39
C PRO A 57 15.12 -4.56 -10.77
N PRO A 58 14.47 -5.00 -11.85
CA PRO A 58 14.79 -4.54 -13.20
C PRO A 58 14.64 -3.02 -13.30
N THR A 59 15.63 -2.34 -13.86
CA THR A 59 15.56 -0.91 -14.18
C THR A 59 14.65 -0.75 -15.41
N VAL A 60 13.40 -0.33 -15.18
CA VAL A 60 12.45 0.01 -16.25
C VAL A 60 12.81 1.35 -16.89
#